data_AF-A0AAW6TPG8-F1
#
_entry.id   AF-A0AAW6TPG8-F1
#
_cell.length_a   1.000
_cell.length_b   1.000
_cell.length_c   1.000
_cell.angle_alpha   90.00
_cell.angle_beta   90.00
_cell.angle_gamma   90.00
#
_symmetry.space_group_name_H-M   'P 1'
#
loop_
_entity.id
_entity.type
_entity.pdbx_description
1 polymer ?
#
loop_
_entity_poly.entity_id
_entity_poly.type
_entity_poly.pdbx_seq_one_letter_code
_entity_poly.pdbx_strand_id
1 'polypeptide(L)'
;MANVNREIQELLADYGVALRDGCLPSFLKSLTREEARAIRESEDFWEATEMVRLMNGAGFADKVVTPDVGLFISRVDAAIVSRQKKATASTRSPSRNRVNL
;
A
#
# COMPACT_ATOMS: atom_id res chain seq x y z
N MET A 1 -2.89 -2.69 -39.60
CA MET A 1 -3.34 -1.91 -38.42
C MET A 1 -2.25 -2.07 -37.37
N ALA A 2 -1.71 -0.97 -36.85
CA ALA A 2 -0.72 -1.05 -35.76
C ALA A 2 -1.38 -1.72 -34.55
N ASN A 3 -0.69 -2.66 -33.92
CA ASN A 3 -1.18 -3.27 -32.69
C ASN A 3 -1.28 -2.15 -31.63
N VAL A 4 -2.49 -1.88 -31.15
CA VAL A 4 -2.75 -0.81 -30.16
C VAL A 4 -2.38 -1.29 -28.75
N ASN A 5 -2.30 -2.61 -28.55
CA ASN A 5 -1.93 -3.21 -27.27
C ASN A 5 -0.43 -3.48 -27.23
N ARG A 6 0.15 -3.30 -26.04
CA ARG A 6 1.54 -3.63 -25.77
C ARG A 6 1.79 -5.13 -25.91
N GLU A 7 2.98 -5.47 -26.38
CA GLU A 7 3.44 -6.86 -26.38
C GLU A 7 3.84 -7.31 -24.97
N ILE A 8 3.93 -8.63 -24.74
CA ILE A 8 4.27 -9.19 -23.43
C ILE A 8 5.63 -8.69 -22.91
N GLN A 9 6.61 -8.52 -23.80
CA GLN A 9 7.93 -8.02 -23.47
C GLN A 9 7.90 -6.54 -23.04
N GLU A 10 7.05 -5.73 -23.69
CA GLU A 10 6.84 -4.33 -23.33
C GLU A 10 6.13 -4.22 -21.98
N LEU A 11 5.12 -5.06 -21.74
CA LEU A 11 4.42 -5.16 -20.46
C LEU A 11 5.37 -5.58 -19.33
N LEU A 12 6.33 -6.46 -19.62
CA LEU A 12 7.33 -6.90 -18.64
C LEU A 12 8.32 -5.78 -18.31
N ALA A 13 8.75 -5.01 -19.31
CA ALA A 13 9.59 -3.84 -19.10
C ALA A 13 8.88 -2.78 -18.26
N ASP A 14 7.62 -2.47 -18.58
CA ASP A 14 6.77 -1.56 -17.82
C ASP A 14 6.56 -2.03 -16.38
N TYR A 15 6.32 -3.33 -16.18
CA TYR A 15 6.22 -3.94 -14.85
C TYR A 15 7.50 -3.73 -14.04
N GLY A 16 8.68 -3.98 -14.65
CA GLY A 16 9.96 -3.83 -13.97
C GLY A 16 10.24 -2.39 -13.54
N VAL A 17 9.95 -1.42 -14.41
CA VAL A 17 10.04 0.02 -14.07
C VAL A 17 9.07 0.36 -12.93
N ALA A 18 7.81 -0.07 -13.03
CA ALA A 18 6.81 0.22 -12.02
C ALA A 18 7.13 -0.41 -10.66
N LEU A 19 7.73 -1.60 -10.66
CA LEU A 19 8.16 -2.28 -9.45
C LEU A 19 9.34 -1.57 -8.79
N ARG A 20 10.35 -1.15 -9.57
CA ARG A 20 11.49 -0.36 -9.08
C ARG A 20 11.05 0.97 -8.47
N ASP A 21 10.11 1.65 -9.13
CA ASP A 21 9.64 2.98 -8.73
C ASP A 21 8.53 2.94 -7.66
N GLY A 22 8.12 1.74 -7.22
CA GLY A 22 7.08 1.57 -6.20
C GLY A 22 5.67 1.96 -6.67
N CYS A 23 5.43 2.02 -7.98
CA CYS A 23 4.18 2.46 -8.59
C CYS A 23 3.41 1.34 -9.31
N LEU A 24 3.62 0.09 -8.89
CA LEU A 24 2.95 -1.11 -9.42
C LEU A 24 1.41 -0.98 -9.55
N PRO A 25 0.68 -0.36 -8.60
CA PRO A 25 -0.76 -0.17 -8.76
C PRO A 25 -1.14 0.68 -9.99
N SER A 26 -0.30 1.63 -10.39
CA SER A 26 -0.53 2.47 -11.57
C SER A 26 -0.34 1.67 -12.87
N PHE A 27 0.67 0.80 -12.93
CA PHE A 27 0.86 -0.14 -14.04
C PHE A 27 -0.35 -1.07 -14.18
N LEU A 28 -0.80 -1.69 -13.09
CA LEU A 28 -1.94 -2.61 -13.15
C LEU A 28 -3.23 -1.91 -13.61
N LYS A 29 -3.42 -0.63 -13.26
CA LYS A 29 -4.56 0.18 -13.72
C LYS A 29 -4.45 0.60 -15.19
N SER A 30 -3.25 0.62 -15.77
CA SER A 30 -3.06 1.02 -17.17
C SER A 30 -3.31 -0.11 -18.16
N LEU A 31 -3.43 -1.35 -17.67
CA LEU A 31 -3.69 -2.52 -18.52
C LEU A 31 -5.06 -2.44 -19.19
N THR A 32 -5.09 -2.71 -20.48
CA THR A 32 -6.34 -3.05 -21.17
C THR A 32 -6.81 -4.43 -20.75
N ARG A 33 -8.06 -4.78 -21.08
CA ARG A 33 -8.59 -6.11 -20.77
C ARG A 33 -7.83 -7.20 -21.52
N GLU A 34 -7.43 -6.90 -22.76
CA GLU A 34 -6.66 -7.77 -23.64
C GLU A 34 -5.25 -7.98 -23.10
N GLU A 35 -4.57 -6.91 -22.68
CA GLU A 35 -3.24 -6.99 -22.05
C GLU A 35 -3.29 -7.77 -20.73
N ALA A 36 -4.29 -7.50 -19.88
CA ALA A 36 -4.47 -8.22 -18.62
C ALA A 36 -4.74 -9.72 -18.85
N ARG A 37 -5.49 -10.06 -19.90
CA ARG A 37 -5.72 -11.45 -20.31
C ARG A 37 -4.45 -12.10 -20.81
N ALA A 38 -3.68 -11.42 -21.66
CA ALA A 38 -2.41 -11.91 -22.18
C ALA A 38 -1.40 -12.20 -21.04
N ILE A 39 -1.28 -11.27 -20.08
CA ILE A 39 -0.46 -11.48 -18.87
C ILE A 39 -0.93 -12.71 -18.09
N ARG A 40 -2.24 -12.85 -17.88
CA ARG A 40 -2.80 -13.99 -17.13
C ARG A 40 -2.48 -15.33 -17.81
N GLU A 41 -2.45 -15.37 -19.13
CA GLU A 41 -2.25 -16.60 -19.92
C GLU A 41 -0.77 -16.86 -20.26
N SER A 42 0.15 -15.94 -19.97
CA SER A 42 1.59 -16.06 -20.28
C SER A 42 2.39 -16.54 -19.07
N GLU A 43 2.83 -17.80 -19.10
CA GLU A 43 3.73 -18.38 -18.11
C GLU A 43 5.08 -17.65 -18.07
N ASP A 44 5.66 -17.37 -19.24
CA ASP A 44 6.90 -16.60 -19.39
C ASP A 44 6.86 -15.26 -18.65
N PHE A 45 5.74 -14.55 -18.70
CA PHE A 45 5.57 -13.29 -17.97
C PHE A 45 5.65 -13.53 -16.45
N TRP A 46 4.98 -14.55 -15.93
CA TRP A 46 4.99 -14.85 -14.50
C TRP A 46 6.39 -15.24 -14.00
N GLU A 47 7.08 -16.13 -14.72
CA GLU A 47 8.45 -16.51 -14.39
C GLU A 47 9.40 -15.30 -14.43
N ALA A 48 9.31 -14.48 -15.47
CA ALA A 48 10.13 -13.29 -15.60
C ALA A 48 9.84 -12.27 -14.49
N THR A 49 8.59 -12.02 -14.12
CA THR A 49 8.27 -11.11 -13.01
C THR A 49 8.77 -11.61 -11.66
N GLU A 50 8.88 -12.92 -11.45
CA GLU A 50 9.49 -13.48 -10.25
C GLU A 50 10.99 -13.18 -10.21
N MET A 51 11.71 -13.38 -11.32
CA MET A 51 13.12 -13.01 -11.42
C MET A 51 13.33 -11.50 -11.19
N VAL A 52 12.49 -10.64 -11.77
CA VAL A 52 12.55 -9.20 -11.55
C VAL A 52 12.30 -8.85 -10.08
N ARG A 53 11.35 -9.52 -9.40
CA ARG A 53 11.10 -9.34 -7.96
C ARG A 53 12.29 -9.73 -7.11
N LEU A 54 12.94 -10.87 -7.40
CA LEU A 54 14.13 -11.32 -6.70
C LEU A 54 15.30 -10.34 -6.88
N MET A 55 15.56 -9.90 -8.12
CA MET A 55 16.60 -8.91 -8.40
C MET A 55 16.32 -7.57 -7.73
N ASN A 56 15.07 -7.11 -7.74
CA ASN A 56 14.67 -5.88 -7.06
C ASN A 56 14.85 -6.02 -5.53
N GLY A 57 14.46 -7.16 -4.96
CA GLY A 57 14.71 -7.45 -3.55
C GLY A 57 16.20 -7.42 -3.20
N ALA A 58 17.04 -8.08 -3.99
CA ALA A 58 18.49 -8.11 -3.78
C ALA A 58 19.14 -6.72 -3.93
N GLY A 59 18.73 -5.94 -4.94
CA GLY A 59 19.28 -4.61 -5.24
C GLY A 59 18.88 -3.52 -4.25
N PHE A 60 17.86 -3.76 -3.42
CA PHE A 60 17.39 -2.82 -2.39
C PHE A 60 17.45 -3.41 -0.98
N ALA A 61 18.01 -4.62 -0.79
CA ALA A 61 18.06 -5.31 0.51
C ALA A 61 18.79 -4.48 1.58
N ASP A 62 19.84 -3.77 1.18
CA ASP A 62 20.63 -2.86 2.02
C ASP A 62 19.89 -1.55 2.38
N LYS A 63 18.88 -1.19 1.58
CA LYS A 63 18.04 0.00 1.76
C LYS A 63 16.70 -0.30 2.43
N VAL A 64 16.44 -1.54 2.82
CA VAL A 64 15.23 -1.91 3.56
C VAL A 64 15.30 -1.26 4.94
N VAL A 65 14.63 -0.11 5.09
CA VAL A 65 14.38 0.49 6.40
C VAL A 65 13.29 -0.34 7.06
N THR A 66 13.65 -1.09 8.11
CA THR A 66 12.65 -1.67 9.00
C THR A 66 11.80 -0.54 9.56
N PRO A 67 10.49 -0.49 9.28
CA PRO A 67 9.64 0.56 9.82
C PRO A 67 9.69 0.50 11.34
N ASP A 68 9.83 1.67 11.98
CA ASP A 68 9.81 1.77 13.43
C ASP A 68 8.40 1.44 13.93
N VAL A 69 8.20 0.18 14.31
CA VAL A 69 6.96 -0.34 14.88
C VAL A 69 6.63 0.36 16.20
N GLY A 70 7.64 0.89 16.92
CA GLY A 70 7.47 1.64 18.16
C GLY A 70 6.68 2.94 17.96
N LEU A 71 6.90 3.66 16.86
CA LEU A 71 6.12 4.85 16.53
C LEU A 71 4.66 4.53 16.22
N PHE A 72 4.41 3.41 15.52
CA PHE A 72 3.06 2.94 15.24
C PHE A 72 2.32 2.56 16.53
N ILE A 73 2.93 1.75 17.39
CA ILE A 73 2.38 1.35 18.69
C ILE A 73 2.08 2.59 19.53
N SER A 74 3.03 3.54 19.62
CA SER A 74 2.86 4.79 20.38
C SER A 74 1.65 5.61 19.92
N ARG A 75 1.40 5.68 18.60
CA ARG A 75 0.23 6.38 18.05
C ARG A 75 -1.09 5.66 18.37
N VAL A 76 -1.09 4.33 18.33
CA VAL A 76 -2.25 3.51 18.70
C VAL A 76 -2.58 3.69 20.18
N ASP A 77 -1.58 3.58 21.05
CA ASP A 77 -1.75 3.79 22.49
C ASP A 77 -2.26 5.20 22.80
N ALA A 78 -1.69 6.23 22.16
CA ALA A 78 -2.17 7.60 22.29
C ALA A 78 -3.64 7.75 21.86
N ALA A 79 -4.05 7.09 20.78
CA ALA A 79 -5.44 7.10 20.32
C ALA A 79 -6.37 6.38 21.29
N ILE A 80 -5.97 5.25 21.87
CA ILE A 80 -6.73 4.52 22.89
C ILE A 80 -6.92 5.38 24.14
N VAL A 81 -5.84 5.96 24.67
CA VAL A 81 -5.88 6.84 25.84
C VAL A 81 -6.75 8.07 25.57
N SER A 82 -6.65 8.67 24.38
CA SER A 82 -7.50 9.80 23.99
C SER A 82 -8.99 9.44 24.02
N ARG A 83 -9.36 8.26 23.48
CA ARG A 83 -10.74 7.77 23.51
C ARG A 83 -11.23 7.50 24.94
N GLN A 84 -10.40 6.91 25.79
CA GLN A 84 -10.73 6.68 27.20
C GLN A 84 -10.98 7.99 27.95
N LYS A 85 -10.09 8.99 27.77
CA LYS A 85 -10.26 10.33 28.35
C LYS A 85 -11.53 11.02 27.84
N LYS A 86 -11.84 10.89 26.55
CA LYS A 86 -13.08 11.45 25.97
C LYS A 86 -14.34 10.77 26.53
N ALA A 87 -14.30 9.45 26.72
CA ALA A 87 -15.39 8.70 27.35
C ALA A 87 -15.62 9.12 28.81
N THR A 88 -14.56 9.30 29.60
CA THR A 88 -14.66 9.78 31.00
C THR A 88 -15.12 11.24 31.10
N ALA A 89 -14.68 12.10 30.19
CA ALA A 89 -15.15 13.49 30.12
C ALA A 89 -16.64 13.56 29.78
N SER A 90 -17.13 12.68 28.89
CA SER A 90 -18.55 12.60 28.52
C SER A 90 -19.46 12.15 29.66
N THR A 91 -18.95 11.45 30.67
CA THR A 91 -19.72 11.02 31.86
C THR A 91 -19.75 12.05 33.00
N ARG A 92 -18.99 13.15 32.89
CA ARG A 92 -18.95 14.19 33.93
C ARG A 92 -20.09 15.18 33.71
N SER A 93 -21.30 14.82 34.17
CA SER A 93 -22.41 15.77 34.27
C SER A 93 -22.01 17.00 35.09
N PRO A 94 -22.33 18.22 34.65
CA PRO A 94 -22.17 19.40 35.50
C PRO A 94 -23.19 19.27 36.64
N SER A 95 -22.70 18.99 37.85
CA SER A 95 -23.51 19.14 39.07
C SER A 95 -23.90 20.61 39.18
N ARG A 96 -25.12 20.92 38.73
CA ARG A 96 -25.70 22.25 38.74
C ARG A 96 -26.19 22.50 40.16
N ASN A 97 -25.32 23.05 41.01
CA ASN A 97 -25.69 23.59 42.32
C ASN A 97 -26.73 24.71 42.07
N ARG A 98 -28.03 24.40 42.24
CA ARG A 98 -29.09 25.40 42.35
C ARG A 98 -29.00 25.97 43.77
N VAL A 99 -28.42 27.16 43.88
CA VAL A 99 -28.63 28.04 45.04
C VAL A 99 -29.94 28.77 44.77
N ASN A 100 -30.99 28.46 45.54
CA ASN A 100 -32.23 29.24 45.55
C ASN A 100 -32.02 30.44 46.50
N LEU A 101 -32.19 31.65 45.96
CA LEU A 101 -32.46 32.89 46.68
C LEU A 101 -33.86 33.36 46.29
#